data_AF-A0A1Z9TGP1-F1
#
_entry.id   AF-A0A1Z9TGP1-F1
#
_cell.length_a   1.000
_cell.length_b   1.000
_cell.length_c   1.000
_cell.angle_alpha   90.00
_cell.angle_beta   90.00
_cell.angle_gamma   90.00
#
_symmetry.space_group_name_H-M   'P 1'
#
loop_
_entity.id
_entity.type
_entity.pdbx_description
1 polymer ?
#
loop_
_entity_poly.entity_id
_entity_poly.type
_entity_poly.pdbx_seq_one_letter_code
_entity_poly.pdbx_strand_id
1 'polypeptide(L)'
;MIKQTLAFFLILFCFSTIEADELNNNDRIRYQSLIEEVRCLVCQNQSVSESNAELAKDLRREIKLQIQDGKTDSEIKSYLLERYGEFILYEPAFSQKTLFLWFSPIILILMFYGWFKKIGN
;
A
#
# COMPACT_ATOMS: atom_id res chain seq x y z
N MET A 1 43.34 40.94 7.34
CA MET A 1 43.24 39.47 7.28
C MET A 1 41.94 38.89 7.87
N ILE A 2 41.05 39.67 8.51
CA ILE A 2 39.77 39.18 9.09
C ILE A 2 38.59 39.15 8.08
N LYS A 3 38.60 40.00 7.04
CA LYS A 3 37.50 40.07 6.06
C LYS A 3 37.41 38.87 5.11
N GLN A 4 38.52 38.19 4.82
CA GLN A 4 38.52 37.05 3.88
C GLN A 4 38.07 35.74 4.52
N THR A 5 38.21 35.59 5.84
CA THR A 5 37.75 34.42 6.60
C THR A 5 36.23 34.43 6.82
N LEU A 6 35.61 35.61 6.96
CA LEU A 6 34.14 35.75 7.10
C LEU A 6 33.38 35.39 5.82
N ALA A 7 33.93 35.72 4.65
CA ALA A 7 33.33 35.37 3.36
C ALA A 7 33.37 33.86 3.08
N PHE A 8 34.40 33.17 3.57
CA PHE A 8 34.57 31.73 3.36
C PHE A 8 33.58 30.89 4.21
N PHE A 9 33.20 31.39 5.38
CA PHE A 9 32.25 30.70 6.27
C PHE A 9 30.78 30.85 5.81
N LEU A 10 30.46 31.92 5.07
CA LEU A 10 29.10 32.15 4.55
C LEU A 10 28.76 31.29 3.30
N ILE A 11 29.78 30.78 2.61
CA ILE A 11 29.63 29.96 1.39
C ILE A 11 29.43 28.48 1.72
N LEU A 12 29.83 28.03 2.92
CA LEU A 12 29.77 26.61 3.30
C LEU A 12 28.37 26.11 3.72
N PHE A 13 27.36 26.99 3.78
CA PHE A 13 26.02 26.65 4.29
C PHE A 13 24.97 26.41 3.18
N CYS A 14 25.37 26.36 1.91
CA CYS A 14 24.41 26.41 0.78
C CYS A 14 24.04 25.05 0.16
N PHE A 15 24.55 23.92 0.67
CA PHE A 15 24.21 22.59 0.13
C PHE A 15 23.47 21.74 1.16
N SER A 16 22.23 22.13 1.47
CA SER A 16 21.20 21.13 1.71
C SER A 16 20.14 21.35 0.67
N THR A 17 20.29 20.69 -0.48
CA THR A 17 19.23 20.54 -1.47
C THR A 17 18.09 19.81 -0.78
N ILE A 18 17.03 20.55 -0.43
CA ILE A 18 15.75 19.96 -0.08
C ILE A 18 15.17 19.49 -1.42
N GLU A 19 15.38 18.22 -1.75
CA GLU A 19 14.62 17.57 -2.81
C GLU A 19 13.23 17.35 -2.21
N ALA A 20 12.38 18.37 -2.34
CA ALA A 20 10.96 18.24 -2.09
C ALA A 20 10.44 17.31 -3.18
N ASP A 21 10.51 16.01 -2.89
CA ASP A 21 9.98 14.96 -3.73
C ASP A 21 8.44 14.97 -3.59
N GLU A 22 7.87 15.97 -4.26
CA GLU A 22 6.45 16.21 -4.44
C GLU A 22 5.95 15.18 -5.47
N LEU A 23 5.18 14.20 -4.99
CA LEU A 23 4.47 13.28 -5.88
C LEU A 23 3.63 14.10 -6.86
N ASN A 24 3.67 13.76 -8.15
CA ASN A 24 2.75 14.28 -9.15
C ASN A 24 1.29 14.05 -8.68
N ASN A 25 0.33 14.85 -9.15
CA ASN A 25 -1.09 14.70 -8.85
C ASN A 25 -1.61 13.27 -9.03
N ASN A 26 -1.20 12.59 -10.11
CA ASN A 26 -1.59 11.19 -10.35
C ASN A 26 -1.02 10.25 -9.29
N ASP A 27 0.27 10.38 -8.97
CA ASP A 27 0.94 9.54 -7.98
C ASP A 27 0.47 9.82 -6.57
N ARG A 28 0.06 11.06 -6.28
CA ARG A 28 -0.58 11.42 -5.02
C ARG A 28 -1.93 10.73 -4.85
N ILE A 29 -2.74 10.65 -5.90
CA ILE A 29 -4.02 9.91 -5.88
C ILE A 29 -3.76 8.41 -5.65
N ARG A 30 -2.80 7.83 -6.40
CA ARG A 30 -2.40 6.43 -6.22
C ARG A 30 -1.90 6.14 -4.81
N TYR A 31 -1.04 6.99 -4.29
CA TYR A 31 -0.52 6.90 -2.93
C TYR A 31 -1.65 6.88 -1.91
N GLN A 32 -2.62 7.80 -2.01
CA GLN A 32 -3.77 7.84 -1.10
C GLN A 32 -4.61 6.56 -1.16
N SER A 33 -4.92 6.06 -2.36
CA SER A 33 -5.64 4.79 -2.53
C SER A 33 -4.91 3.63 -1.85
N LEU A 34 -3.59 3.52 -2.07
CA LEU A 34 -2.79 2.43 -1.52
C LEU A 34 -2.73 2.46 0.01
N ILE A 35 -2.55 3.63 0.63
CA ILE A 35 -2.46 3.71 2.09
C ILE A 35 -3.81 3.52 2.80
N GLU A 36 -4.93 3.72 2.11
CA GLU A 36 -6.27 3.39 2.60
C GLU A 36 -6.56 1.89 2.51
N GLU A 37 -6.08 1.23 1.45
CA GLU A 37 -6.26 -0.21 1.23
C GLU A 37 -5.34 -1.09 2.10
N VAL A 38 -4.25 -0.53 2.63
CA VAL A 38 -3.30 -1.24 3.47
C VAL A 38 -3.68 -1.11 4.95
N ARG A 39 -3.80 -2.24 5.64
CA ARG A 39 -4.15 -2.34 7.07
C ARG A 39 -2.92 -2.11 7.96
N CYS A 40 -3.11 -1.49 9.13
CA CYS A 40 -2.10 -1.49 10.18
C CYS A 40 -2.18 -2.79 11.00
N LEU A 41 -1.20 -3.69 10.84
CA LEU A 41 -1.15 -4.99 11.53
C LEU A 41 -1.03 -4.91 13.07
N VAL A 42 -0.58 -3.75 13.59
CA VAL A 42 -0.38 -3.52 15.03
C VAL A 42 -1.49 -2.67 15.65
N CYS A 43 -2.50 -2.30 14.88
CA CYS A 43 -3.57 -1.40 15.28
C CYS A 43 -4.93 -2.10 15.28
N GLN A 44 -5.91 -1.51 15.95
CA GLN A 44 -7.26 -2.06 16.01
C GLN A 44 -8.07 -1.64 14.78
N ASN A 45 -8.06 -2.49 13.74
CA ASN A 45 -8.90 -2.36 12.53
C ASN A 45 -8.82 -0.96 11.87
N GLN A 46 -7.59 -0.48 11.67
CA GLN A 46 -7.28 0.81 11.06
C GLN A 46 -6.43 0.62 9.82
N SER A 47 -6.56 1.52 8.84
CA SER A 47 -5.62 1.59 7.73
C SER A 47 -4.27 2.16 8.17
N VAL A 48 -3.26 2.04 7.31
CA VAL A 48 -2.00 2.77 7.48
C VAL A 48 -2.13 4.25 7.16
N SER A 49 -3.23 4.71 6.53
CA SER A 49 -3.50 6.15 6.40
C SER A 49 -3.96 6.77 7.72
N GLU A 50 -4.75 6.06 8.51
CA GLU A 50 -5.36 6.55 9.76
C GLU A 50 -4.43 6.40 10.98
N SER A 51 -3.59 5.36 10.99
CA SER A 51 -2.78 5.03 12.16
C SER A 51 -1.51 5.88 12.30
N ASN A 52 -1.16 6.20 13.55
CA ASN A 52 0.10 6.85 13.93
C ASN A 52 1.18 5.87 14.44
N ALA A 53 0.94 4.56 14.34
CA ALA A 53 1.92 3.55 14.72
C ALA A 53 3.21 3.68 13.89
N GLU A 54 4.35 3.30 14.47
CA GLU A 54 5.64 3.39 13.78
C GLU A 54 5.66 2.53 12.50
N LEU A 55 5.08 1.33 12.56
CA LEU A 55 4.89 0.48 11.38
C LEU A 55 4.09 1.16 10.26
N ALA A 56 3.04 1.92 10.61
CA ALA A 56 2.24 2.62 9.61
C ALA A 56 3.04 3.74 8.92
N LYS A 57 3.90 4.46 9.67
CA LYS A 57 4.79 5.47 9.08
C LYS A 57 5.81 4.85 8.14
N ASP A 58 6.40 3.73 8.52
CA ASP A 58 7.38 3.02 7.68
C ASP A 58 6.72 2.49 6.40
N LEU A 59 5.52 1.91 6.49
CA LEU A 59 4.76 1.46 5.33
C LEU A 59 4.38 2.62 4.40
N ARG A 60 3.95 3.76 4.94
CA ARG A 60 3.68 4.98 4.14
C ARG A 60 4.93 5.46 3.40
N ARG A 61 6.09 5.46 4.07
CA ARG A 61 7.36 5.83 3.44
C ARG A 61 7.71 4.86 2.32
N GLU A 62 7.61 3.56 2.59
CA GLU A 62 7.91 2.50 1.63
C GLU A 62 7.02 2.58 0.38
N ILE A 63 5.70 2.75 0.56
CA ILE A 63 4.76 2.90 -0.56
C ILE A 63 5.11 4.14 -1.38
N LYS A 64 5.42 5.27 -0.72
CA LYS A 64 5.83 6.49 -1.41
C LYS A 64 7.08 6.27 -2.27
N LEU A 65 8.11 5.62 -1.72
CA LEU A 65 9.35 5.32 -2.44
C LEU A 65 9.10 4.44 -3.66
N GLN A 66 8.30 3.38 -3.53
CA GLN A 66 8.03 2.49 -4.67
C GLN A 66 7.23 3.17 -5.78
N ILE A 67 6.32 4.08 -5.45
CA ILE A 67 5.63 4.89 -6.46
C ILE A 67 6.64 5.77 -7.23
N GLN A 68 7.60 6.35 -6.53
CA GLN A 68 8.67 7.18 -7.11
C GLN A 68 9.64 6.36 -7.96
N ASP A 69 9.88 5.11 -7.57
CA ASP A 69 10.62 4.12 -8.37
C ASP A 69 9.84 3.63 -9.61
N GLY A 70 8.63 4.15 -9.85
CA GLY A 70 7.81 3.83 -11.02
C GLY A 70 7.11 2.48 -10.93
N LYS A 71 6.98 1.90 -9.73
CA LYS A 71 6.27 0.63 -9.52
C LYS A 71 4.77 0.78 -9.74
N THR A 72 4.16 -0.26 -10.28
CA THR A 72 2.71 -0.38 -10.42
C THR A 72 2.05 -0.76 -9.10
N ASP A 73 0.76 -0.46 -8.94
CA ASP A 73 0.02 -0.76 -7.71
C ASP A 73 0.02 -2.27 -7.39
N SER A 74 0.01 -3.12 -8.43
CA SER A 74 0.08 -4.58 -8.28
C SER A 74 1.44 -5.04 -7.77
N GLU A 75 2.54 -4.44 -8.23
CA GLU A 75 3.88 -4.74 -7.72
C GLU A 75 4.03 -4.32 -6.26
N ILE A 76 3.54 -3.13 -5.91
CA ILE A 76 3.58 -2.61 -4.53
C ILE A 76 2.78 -3.53 -3.61
N LYS A 77 1.55 -3.89 -3.99
CA LYS A 77 0.69 -4.82 -3.23
C LYS A 77 1.34 -6.20 -3.08
N SER A 78 1.98 -6.71 -4.13
CA SER A 78 2.67 -8.00 -4.10
C SER A 78 3.87 -7.98 -3.16
N TYR A 79 4.67 -6.91 -3.19
CA TYR A 79 5.78 -6.70 -2.26
C TYR A 79 5.31 -6.67 -0.81
N LEU A 80 4.22 -5.94 -0.54
CA LEU A 80 3.64 -5.88 0.81
C LEU A 80 3.14 -7.25 1.26
N LEU A 81 2.48 -8.00 0.37
CA LEU A 81 1.96 -9.33 0.68
C LEU A 81 3.07 -10.36 0.93
N GLU A 82 4.16 -10.31 0.16
CA GLU A 82 5.31 -11.20 0.34
C GLU A 82 6.03 -10.93 1.68
N ARG A 83 6.13 -9.66 2.10
CA ARG A 83 6.88 -9.26 3.29
C ARG A 83 6.07 -9.24 4.58
N TYR A 84 4.79 -8.87 4.51
CA TYR A 84 3.92 -8.65 5.67
C TYR A 84 2.73 -9.64 5.74
N GLY A 85 2.52 -10.45 4.70
CA GLY A 85 1.53 -11.53 4.67
C GLY A 85 0.17 -11.13 4.06
N GLU A 86 -0.73 -12.09 3.92
CA GLU A 86 -2.02 -11.90 3.22
C GLU A 86 -2.99 -10.95 3.95
N PHE A 87 -2.79 -10.71 5.25
CA PHE A 87 -3.65 -9.85 6.08
C PHE A 87 -3.30 -8.35 5.99
N ILE A 88 -2.24 -7.99 5.26
CA ILE A 88 -1.81 -6.59 5.12
C ILE A 88 -2.76 -5.76 4.27
N LEU A 89 -3.52 -6.38 3.36
CA LEU A 89 -4.47 -5.70 2.48
C LEU A 89 -5.91 -5.86 2.99
N TYR A 90 -6.76 -4.86 2.74
CA TYR A 90 -8.19 -4.99 2.97
C TYR A 90 -8.82 -6.02 2.05
N GLU A 91 -8.42 -6.01 0.79
CA GLU A 91 -8.88 -6.93 -0.24
C GLU A 91 -7.92 -8.12 -0.39
N PRO A 92 -8.41 -9.36 -0.24
CA PRO A 92 -7.58 -10.53 -0.43
C PRO A 92 -7.22 -10.70 -1.92
N ALA A 93 -5.95 -10.96 -2.21
CA ALA A 93 -5.50 -11.19 -3.56
C ALA A 93 -6.20 -12.41 -4.20
N PHE A 94 -6.52 -12.31 -5.49
CA PHE A 94 -7.01 -13.45 -6.26
C PHE A 94 -5.85 -14.41 -6.51
N SER A 95 -5.77 -15.47 -5.72
CA SER A 95 -4.70 -16.47 -5.75
C SER A 95 -5.30 -17.87 -5.86
N GLN A 96 -4.47 -18.87 -6.19
CA GLN A 96 -4.93 -20.27 -6.26
C GLN A 96 -5.56 -20.76 -4.94
N LYS A 97 -5.10 -20.22 -3.80
CA LYS A 97 -5.63 -20.56 -2.47
C LYS A 97 -7.01 -19.95 -2.23
N THR A 98 -7.22 -18.69 -2.63
CA THR A 98 -8.50 -18.00 -2.45
C THR A 98 -9.52 -18.34 -3.53
N LEU A 99 -9.09 -18.97 -4.63
CA LEU A 99 -9.93 -19.32 -5.77
C LEU A 99 -11.19 -20.10 -5.36
N PHE A 100 -11.06 -21.08 -4.46
CA PHE A 100 -12.22 -21.83 -3.96
C PHE A 100 -13.22 -20.93 -3.22
N LEU A 101 -12.74 -19.98 -2.41
CA LEU A 101 -13.59 -19.03 -1.70
C LEU A 101 -14.35 -18.13 -2.67
N TRP A 102 -13.71 -17.67 -3.74
CA TRP A 102 -14.32 -16.83 -4.77
C TRP A 102 -15.39 -17.56 -5.61
N PHE A 103 -15.20 -18.85 -5.91
CA PHE A 103 -16.17 -19.64 -6.69
C PHE A 103 -17.26 -20.29 -5.82
N SER A 104 -17.09 -20.34 -4.50
CA SER A 104 -18.06 -20.93 -3.56
C SER A 104 -19.50 -20.43 -3.76
N PRO A 105 -19.79 -19.12 -3.91
CA PRO A 105 -21.16 -18.64 -4.13
C PRO A 105 -21.84 -19.26 -5.36
N ILE A 106 -21.11 -19.40 -6.47
CA ILE A 106 -21.62 -19.96 -7.72
C ILE A 106 -21.88 -21.45 -7.57
N ILE A 107 -20.95 -22.18 -6.95
CA ILE A 107 -21.07 -23.62 -6.69
C ILE A 107 -22.30 -23.90 -5.82
N LEU A 108 -22.52 -23.09 -4.77
CA LEU A 108 -23.68 -23.23 -3.88
C LEU A 108 -25.00 -22.99 -4.61
N ILE A 109 -25.08 -21.96 -5.45
CA ILE A 109 -26.29 -21.68 -6.26
C ILE A 109 -26.60 -22.86 -7.19
N LEU A 110 -25.60 -23.39 -7.90
CA LEU A 110 -25.78 -24.52 -8.82
C LEU A 110 -26.22 -25.79 -8.07
N MET A 111 -25.60 -26.05 -6.92
CA MET A 111 -25.93 -27.19 -6.06
C MET A 111 -27.38 -27.08 -5.54
N PHE A 112 -27.77 -25.90 -5.08
CA PHE A 112 -29.10 -25.65 -4.53
C PHE A 112 -30.20 -25.69 -5.60
N TYR A 113 -29.94 -25.11 -6.77
CA TYR A 113 -30.84 -25.19 -7.93
C TYR A 113 -31.06 -26.65 -8.36
N GLY A 114 -29.98 -27.44 -8.45
CA GLY A 114 -30.06 -28.86 -8.78
C GLY A 114 -30.84 -29.66 -7.73
N TRP A 115 -30.62 -29.37 -6.44
CA TRP A 115 -31.33 -30.00 -5.33
C TRP A 115 -32.83 -29.70 -5.36
N PHE A 116 -33.22 -28.43 -5.56
CA PHE A 116 -34.63 -28.05 -5.66
C PHE A 116 -35.34 -28.67 -6.86
N LYS A 117 -34.69 -28.70 -8.03
CA LYS A 117 -35.25 -29.33 -9.22
C LYS A 117 -35.50 -30.83 -9.01
N LYS A 118 -34.63 -31.51 -8.25
CA LYS A 118 -34.78 -32.93 -7.89
C LYS A 118 -35.92 -33.19 -6.89
N ILE A 119 -36.25 -32.23 -6.04
CA ILE A 119 -37.36 -32.35 -5.06
C ILE A 119 -38.72 -32.07 -5.67
N GLY A 120 -38.78 -31.11 -6.61
CA GLY A 120 -40.03 -30.70 -7.24
C GLY A 120 -40.52 -31.59 -8.39
N ASN A 121 -39.77 -32.62 -8.76
CA ASN A 121 -40.05 -33.52 -9.88
C ASN A 121 -40.02 -34.97 -9.41
#